data_AF-A0ABD5Q557-F1
#
_entry.id   AF-A0ABD5Q557-F1
#
_cell.length_a   1.000
_cell.length_b   1.000
_cell.length_c   1.000
_cell.angle_alpha   90.00
_cell.angle_beta   90.00
_cell.angle_gamma   90.00
#
_symmetry.space_group_name_H-M   'P 1'
#
loop_
_entity.id
_entity.type
_entity.pdbx_description
1 polymer ?
#
loop_
_entity_poly.entity_id
_entity_poly.type
_entity_poly.pdbx_seq_one_letter_code
_entity_poly.pdbx_strand_id
1 'polypeptide(L)'
;MVTEALAELRAGFVDAVPKFVTALLFVVAAYTAIRIALSFVGSAFGRIYADDLIADLFTTIVGIFLWFGAALALLKILGMGEVAASLGTATGFVALGVSYALSDMIADTVSGVYLLRDADFNPGDRIETAGVTGVVREIDLRKTRIAVEDDVVVLGNRAVEKQWRRKADPASDPADGSVRSDVSGPADESAN
;
A
#
# COMPACT_ATOMS: atom_id res chain seq x y z
N MET A 1 -52.91 -27.07 -28.63
CA MET A 1 -51.79 -27.88 -28.11
C MET A 1 -50.48 -27.67 -28.88
N VAL A 2 -50.27 -28.24 -30.08
CA VAL A 2 -48.97 -28.08 -30.82
C VAL A 2 -48.73 -26.64 -31.30
N THR A 3 -49.78 -25.93 -31.72
CA THR A 3 -49.71 -24.53 -32.18
C THR A 3 -49.44 -23.53 -31.05
N GLU A 4 -49.87 -23.83 -29.82
CA GLU A 4 -49.59 -23.04 -28.61
C GLU A 4 -48.15 -23.29 -28.13
N ALA A 5 -47.69 -24.54 -28.13
CA ALA A 5 -46.30 -24.86 -27.82
C ALA A 5 -45.31 -24.18 -28.79
N LEU A 6 -45.63 -24.14 -30.09
CA LEU A 6 -44.85 -23.41 -31.09
C LEU A 6 -44.93 -21.88 -30.91
N ALA A 7 -46.04 -21.38 -30.34
CA ALA A 7 -46.22 -19.96 -30.03
C ALA A 7 -45.40 -19.49 -28.83
N GLU A 8 -45.29 -20.32 -27.80
CA GLU A 8 -44.44 -20.06 -26.64
C GLU A 8 -42.95 -20.17 -27.02
N LEU A 9 -42.59 -21.18 -27.82
CA LEU A 9 -41.21 -21.36 -28.30
C LEU A 9 -40.73 -20.17 -29.15
N ARG A 10 -41.54 -19.69 -30.11
CA ARG A 10 -41.17 -18.53 -30.95
C ARG A 10 -41.05 -17.24 -30.13
N ALA A 11 -41.92 -17.05 -29.14
CA ALA A 11 -41.89 -15.85 -28.30
C ALA A 11 -40.63 -15.84 -27.44
N GLY A 12 -40.28 -16.98 -26.81
CA GLY A 12 -39.02 -17.12 -26.08
C GLY A 12 -37.77 -16.93 -26.95
N PHE A 13 -37.81 -17.38 -28.21
CA PHE A 13 -36.72 -17.17 -29.16
C PHE A 13 -36.58 -15.69 -29.56
N VAL A 14 -37.69 -15.02 -29.89
CA VAL A 14 -37.71 -13.61 -30.26
C VAL A 14 -37.26 -12.71 -29.10
N ASP A 15 -37.61 -13.05 -27.86
CA ASP A 15 -37.16 -12.31 -26.67
C ASP A 15 -35.68 -12.57 -26.31
N ALA A 16 -35.13 -13.71 -26.73
CA ALA A 16 -33.74 -14.06 -26.49
C ALA A 16 -32.79 -13.38 -27.49
N VAL A 17 -33.20 -13.19 -28.75
CA VAL A 17 -32.36 -12.60 -29.82
C VAL A 17 -31.77 -11.23 -29.43
N PRO A 18 -32.53 -10.24 -28.93
CA PRO A 18 -31.98 -8.95 -28.51
C PRO A 18 -30.95 -9.07 -27.38
N LYS A 19 -31.16 -9.99 -26.44
CA LYS A 19 -30.25 -10.23 -25.31
C LYS A 19 -28.93 -10.83 -25.80
N PHE A 20 -28.96 -11.78 -26.72
CA PHE A 20 -27.76 -12.35 -27.32
C PHE A 20 -26.97 -11.33 -28.14
N VAL A 21 -27.65 -10.49 -28.93
CA VAL A 21 -26.99 -9.42 -29.70
C VAL A 21 -26.33 -8.41 -28.75
N THR A 22 -27.05 -7.97 -27.72
CA THR A 22 -26.52 -7.02 -26.72
C THR A 22 -25.35 -7.63 -25.94
N ALA A 23 -25.46 -8.90 -25.55
CA ALA A 23 -24.39 -9.63 -24.88
C ALA A 23 -23.15 -9.77 -25.76
N LEU A 24 -23.31 -10.10 -27.04
CA LEU A 24 -22.20 -10.21 -27.99
C LEU A 24 -21.51 -8.84 -28.19
N LEU A 25 -22.28 -7.79 -28.42
CA LEU A 25 -21.76 -6.42 -28.53
C LEU A 25 -21.01 -6.01 -27.25
N PHE A 26 -21.58 -6.31 -26.09
CA PHE A 26 -20.94 -6.04 -24.81
C PHE A 26 -19.63 -6.80 -24.65
N VAL A 27 -19.57 -8.10 -24.99
CA VAL A 27 -18.35 -8.90 -24.90
C VAL A 27 -17.25 -8.33 -25.79
N VAL A 28 -17.57 -7.93 -27.02
CA VAL A 28 -16.60 -7.30 -27.94
C VAL A 28 -16.09 -5.97 -27.38
N ALA A 29 -17.00 -5.12 -26.86
CA ALA A 29 -16.65 -3.85 -26.25
C ALA A 29 -15.78 -4.06 -24.99
N ALA A 30 -16.16 -4.98 -24.12
CA ALA A 30 -15.45 -5.32 -22.89
C ALA A 30 -14.06 -5.88 -23.20
N TYR A 31 -13.95 -6.85 -24.11
CA TYR A 31 -12.65 -7.39 -24.53
C TYR A 31 -11.71 -6.29 -25.02
N THR A 32 -12.23 -5.40 -25.88
CA THR A 32 -11.45 -4.28 -26.42
C THR A 32 -11.02 -3.31 -25.32
N ALA A 33 -11.95 -2.92 -24.43
CA ALA A 33 -11.68 -2.03 -23.31
C ALA A 33 -10.65 -2.63 -22.33
N ILE A 34 -10.78 -3.91 -21.98
CA ILE A 34 -9.85 -4.61 -21.09
C ILE A 34 -8.47 -4.68 -21.73
N ARG A 35 -8.38 -5.03 -23.01
CA ARG A 35 -7.10 -5.08 -23.73
C ARG A 35 -6.40 -3.72 -23.73
N ILE A 36 -7.15 -2.64 -23.96
CA ILE A 36 -6.62 -1.27 -23.91
C ILE A 36 -6.16 -0.95 -22.48
N ALA A 37 -6.99 -1.19 -21.48
CA ALA A 37 -6.66 -0.92 -20.08
C ALA A 37 -5.40 -1.67 -19.63
N LEU A 38 -5.27 -2.95 -19.96
CA LEU A 38 -4.09 -3.75 -19.62
C LEU A 38 -2.84 -3.30 -20.38
N SER A 39 -2.99 -2.87 -21.63
CA SER A 39 -1.87 -2.26 -22.37
C SER A 39 -1.38 -0.98 -21.70
N PHE A 40 -2.28 -0.13 -21.20
CA PHE A 40 -1.91 1.08 -20.45
C PHE A 40 -1.22 0.74 -19.14
N VAL A 41 -1.74 -0.23 -18.38
CA VAL A 41 -1.13 -0.68 -17.12
C VAL A 41 0.28 -1.24 -17.36
N GLY A 42 0.43 -2.18 -18.29
CA GLY A 42 1.73 -2.77 -18.62
C GLY A 42 2.74 -1.71 -19.11
N SER A 43 2.28 -0.76 -19.92
CA SER A 43 3.15 0.33 -20.41
C SER A 43 3.56 1.31 -19.30
N ALA A 44 2.67 1.61 -18.36
CA ALA A 44 2.96 2.51 -17.25
C ALA A 44 3.93 1.86 -16.25
N PHE A 45 3.69 0.59 -15.89
CA PHE A 45 4.52 -0.13 -14.92
C PHE A 45 5.87 -0.53 -15.50
N GLY A 46 5.94 -0.98 -16.77
CA GLY A 46 7.22 -1.29 -17.43
C GLY A 46 8.15 -0.09 -17.63
N ARG A 47 7.64 1.14 -17.49
CA ARG A 47 8.48 2.35 -17.53
C ARG A 47 9.05 2.73 -16.17
N ILE A 48 8.43 2.28 -15.08
CA ILE A 48 8.76 2.68 -13.70
C ILE A 48 9.56 1.58 -12.99
N TYR A 49 9.24 0.31 -13.25
CA TYR A 49 9.87 -0.84 -12.63
C TYR A 49 10.87 -1.46 -13.60
N ALA A 50 12.09 -1.70 -13.13
CA ALA A 50 13.13 -2.39 -13.91
C ALA A 50 12.97 -3.92 -13.91
N ASP A 51 12.07 -4.44 -13.07
CA ASP A 51 11.79 -5.87 -12.94
C ASP A 51 10.44 -6.20 -13.58
N ASP A 52 10.50 -6.93 -14.69
CA ASP A 52 9.34 -7.38 -15.47
C ASP A 52 8.36 -8.20 -14.62
N LEU A 53 8.84 -8.93 -13.59
CA LEU A 53 8.00 -9.79 -12.75
C LEU A 53 6.97 -8.98 -11.94
N ILE A 54 7.36 -7.81 -11.43
CA ILE A 54 6.45 -6.96 -10.65
C ILE A 54 5.37 -6.39 -11.56
N ALA A 55 5.76 -5.89 -12.75
CA ALA A 55 4.82 -5.34 -13.72
C ALA A 55 3.82 -6.40 -14.22
N ASP A 56 4.28 -7.63 -14.45
CA ASP A 56 3.45 -8.76 -14.87
C ASP A 56 2.46 -9.17 -13.76
N LEU A 57 2.91 -9.21 -12.51
CA LEU A 57 2.03 -9.49 -11.37
C LEU A 57 0.90 -8.46 -11.27
N PHE A 58 1.21 -7.17 -11.33
CA PHE A 58 0.20 -6.10 -11.28
C PHE A 58 -0.75 -6.17 -12.47
N THR A 59 -0.25 -6.38 -13.68
CA THR A 59 -1.06 -6.51 -14.89
C THR A 59 -2.01 -7.70 -14.80
N THR A 60 -1.52 -8.83 -14.28
CA THR A 60 -2.33 -10.04 -14.06
C THR A 60 -3.44 -9.79 -13.05
N ILE A 61 -3.12 -9.17 -11.90
CA ILE A 61 -4.10 -8.84 -10.86
C ILE A 61 -5.19 -7.92 -11.42
N VAL A 62 -4.81 -6.85 -12.11
CA VAL A 62 -5.77 -5.92 -12.74
C VAL A 62 -6.62 -6.64 -13.78
N GLY A 63 -6.02 -7.51 -14.58
CA GLY A 63 -6.73 -8.32 -15.58
C GLY A 63 -7.80 -9.20 -14.98
N ILE A 64 -7.50 -9.88 -13.87
CA ILE A 64 -8.46 -10.71 -13.14
C ILE A 64 -9.67 -9.89 -12.69
N PHE A 65 -9.45 -8.72 -12.08
CA PHE A 65 -10.55 -7.86 -11.62
C PHE A 65 -11.39 -7.31 -12.77
N LEU A 66 -10.76 -6.88 -13.86
CA LEU A 66 -11.46 -6.37 -15.04
C LEU A 66 -12.32 -7.44 -15.70
N TRP A 67 -11.77 -8.64 -15.89
CA TRP A 67 -12.52 -9.78 -16.44
C TRP A 67 -13.65 -10.23 -15.53
N PHE A 68 -13.41 -10.25 -14.22
CA PHE A 68 -14.45 -10.56 -13.25
C PHE A 68 -15.59 -9.55 -13.30
N GLY A 69 -15.29 -8.25 -13.31
CA GLY A 69 -16.29 -7.19 -13.46
C GLY A 69 -17.07 -7.29 -14.76
N ALA A 70 -16.39 -7.59 -15.88
CA ALA A 70 -17.05 -7.82 -17.16
C ALA A 70 -17.98 -9.06 -17.13
N ALA A 71 -17.59 -10.14 -16.45
CA ALA A 71 -18.42 -11.31 -16.27
C ALA A 71 -19.69 -10.99 -15.46
N LEU A 72 -19.58 -10.24 -14.35
CA LEU A 72 -20.75 -9.80 -13.57
C LEU A 72 -21.70 -8.93 -14.40
N ALA A 73 -21.15 -7.99 -15.17
CA ALA A 73 -21.94 -7.14 -16.08
C ALA A 73 -22.64 -7.97 -17.17
N LEU A 74 -21.96 -8.98 -17.72
CA LEU A 74 -22.54 -9.90 -18.70
C LEU A 74 -23.70 -10.71 -18.10
N LEU A 75 -23.55 -11.24 -16.88
CA LEU A 75 -24.63 -11.94 -16.18
C LEU A 75 -25.87 -11.05 -16.03
N LYS A 76 -25.67 -9.77 -15.71
CA LYS A 76 -26.75 -8.79 -15.61
C LYS A 76 -27.48 -8.59 -16.94
N ILE A 77 -26.74 -8.50 -18.06
CA ILE A 77 -27.31 -8.37 -19.42
C ILE A 77 -28.10 -9.62 -19.82
N LEU A 78 -27.64 -10.80 -19.41
CA LEU A 78 -28.31 -12.08 -19.66
C LEU A 78 -29.56 -12.30 -18.77
N GLY A 79 -29.90 -11.36 -17.89
CA GLY A 79 -31.03 -11.45 -16.97
C GLY A 79 -30.73 -12.16 -15.65
N MET A 80 -29.48 -12.56 -15.42
CA MET A 80 -29.02 -13.17 -14.16
C MET A 80 -28.49 -12.11 -13.17
N GLY A 81 -29.21 -10.99 -13.07
CA GLY A 81 -28.80 -9.85 -12.24
C GLY A 81 -28.69 -10.18 -10.76
N GLU A 82 -29.56 -11.05 -10.23
CA GLU A 82 -29.51 -11.50 -8.84
C GLU A 82 -28.26 -12.32 -8.54
N VAL A 83 -27.86 -13.20 -9.47
CA VAL A 83 -26.63 -13.99 -9.37
C VAL A 83 -25.41 -13.07 -9.44
N ALA A 84 -25.40 -12.09 -10.34
CA ALA A 84 -24.34 -11.09 -10.42
C ALA A 84 -24.23 -10.28 -9.11
N ALA A 85 -25.36 -9.89 -8.53
CA ALA A 85 -25.41 -9.14 -7.28
C ALA A 85 -24.90 -9.97 -6.08
N SER A 86 -25.26 -11.26 -6.00
CA SER A 86 -24.80 -12.14 -4.93
C SER A 86 -23.29 -12.40 -5.02
N LEU A 87 -22.77 -12.65 -6.22
CA LEU A 87 -21.33 -12.80 -6.46
C LEU A 87 -20.55 -11.51 -6.18
N GLY A 88 -21.09 -10.36 -6.59
CA GLY A 88 -20.51 -9.05 -6.29
C GLY A 88 -20.47 -8.78 -4.78
N THR A 89 -21.55 -9.11 -4.07
CA THR A 89 -21.63 -8.98 -2.61
C THR A 89 -20.62 -9.89 -1.92
N ALA A 90 -20.53 -11.17 -2.32
CA ALA A 90 -19.56 -12.11 -1.76
C ALA A 90 -18.12 -11.63 -1.99
N THR A 91 -17.82 -11.15 -3.20
CA THR A 91 -16.50 -10.58 -3.53
C THR A 91 -16.21 -9.32 -2.70
N GLY A 92 -17.23 -8.50 -2.44
CA GLY A 92 -17.13 -7.36 -1.52
C GLY A 92 -16.66 -7.77 -0.13
N PHE A 93 -17.24 -8.82 0.45
CA PHE A 93 -16.80 -9.34 1.75
C PHE A 93 -15.36 -9.88 1.72
N VAL A 94 -14.97 -10.58 0.64
CA VAL A 94 -13.59 -11.02 0.45
C VAL A 94 -12.64 -9.82 0.38
N ALA A 95 -13.00 -8.78 -0.37
CA ALA A 95 -12.21 -7.56 -0.50
C ALA A 95 -12.05 -6.84 0.85
N LEU A 96 -13.08 -6.83 1.71
CA LEU A 96 -12.99 -6.29 3.06
C LEU A 96 -11.98 -7.09 3.91
N GLY A 97 -12.01 -8.42 3.84
CA GLY A 97 -11.03 -9.28 4.52
C GLY A 97 -9.59 -9.02 4.08
N VAL A 98 -9.36 -8.92 2.77
CA VAL A 98 -8.04 -8.59 2.20
C VAL A 98 -7.59 -7.20 2.65
N SER A 99 -8.49 -6.21 2.65
CA SER A 99 -8.19 -4.85 3.10
C SER A 99 -7.78 -4.82 4.57
N TYR A 100 -8.46 -5.60 5.42
CA TYR A 100 -8.10 -5.72 6.82
C TYR A 100 -6.71 -6.35 7.00
N ALA A 101 -6.40 -7.41 6.25
CA ALA A 101 -5.08 -8.05 6.28
C ALA A 101 -3.94 -7.12 5.83
N LEU A 102 -4.22 -6.18 4.92
CA LEU A 102 -3.24 -5.20 4.43
C LEU A 102 -3.20 -3.89 5.25
N SER A 103 -4.10 -3.71 6.22
CA SER A 103 -4.26 -2.45 6.94
C SER A 103 -2.97 -1.97 7.62
N ASP A 104 -2.23 -2.88 8.26
CA ASP A 104 -0.94 -2.56 8.89
C ASP A 104 0.13 -2.13 7.87
N MET A 105 0.18 -2.78 6.70
CA MET A 105 1.12 -2.42 5.64
C MET A 105 0.85 -1.03 5.06
N ILE A 106 -0.43 -0.67 4.91
CA ILE A 106 -0.85 0.66 4.48
C ILE A 106 -0.48 1.69 5.55
N ALA A 107 -0.77 1.41 6.82
CA ALA A 107 -0.47 2.32 7.91
C ALA A 107 1.04 2.59 8.04
N ASP A 108 1.88 1.56 7.93
CA ASP A 108 3.33 1.73 7.89
C ASP A 108 3.78 2.58 6.68
N THR A 109 3.18 2.37 5.51
CA THR A 109 3.50 3.14 4.29
C THR A 109 3.18 4.63 4.46
N VAL A 110 2.01 4.94 5.02
CA VAL A 110 1.57 6.31 5.28
C VAL A 110 2.45 6.97 6.34
N SER A 111 2.72 6.29 7.46
CA SER A 111 3.66 6.78 8.48
C SER A 111 5.05 7.02 7.90
N GLY A 112 5.52 6.18 6.98
CA GLY A 112 6.80 6.38 6.28
C GLY A 112 6.84 7.69 5.49
N VAL A 113 5.78 8.00 4.73
CA VAL A 113 5.67 9.26 3.99
C VAL A 113 5.67 10.47 4.93
N TYR A 114 5.02 10.37 6.10
CA TYR A 114 5.06 11.44 7.10
C TYR A 114 6.45 11.63 7.68
N LEU A 115 7.12 10.55 8.11
CA LEU A 115 8.49 10.60 8.62
C LEU A 115 9.47 11.18 7.61
N LEU A 116 9.37 10.79 6.33
CA LEU A 116 10.21 11.30 5.23
C LEU A 116 10.03 12.81 4.98
N ARG A 117 8.90 13.40 5.40
CA ARG A 117 8.61 14.83 5.24
C ARG A 117 8.85 15.64 6.50
N ASP A 118 9.10 14.99 7.63
CA ASP A 118 9.32 15.66 8.90
C ASP A 118 10.74 16.23 8.93
N ALA A 119 10.85 17.55 9.13
CA ALA A 119 12.13 18.24 9.12
C ALA A 119 12.98 17.92 10.36
N ASP A 120 12.38 17.42 11.44
CA ASP A 120 13.06 17.07 12.68
C ASP A 120 13.41 15.58 12.78
N PHE A 121 13.11 14.79 11.74
CA PHE A 121 13.36 13.35 11.67
C PHE A 121 14.20 12.99 10.43
N ASN A 122 15.51 13.21 10.50
CA ASN A 122 16.41 12.90 9.40
C ASN A 122 17.38 11.76 9.73
N PRO A 123 17.91 11.05 8.71
CA PRO A 123 19.06 10.19 8.89
C PRO A 123 20.21 10.95 9.57
N GLY A 124 20.74 10.38 10.66
CA GLY A 124 21.75 11.01 11.52
C GLY A 124 21.20 11.60 12.82
N ASP A 125 19.90 11.82 12.95
CA ASP A 125 19.31 12.30 14.20
C ASP A 125 19.26 11.21 15.26
N ARG A 126 19.62 11.55 16.50
CA ARG A 126 19.43 10.69 17.67
C ARG A 126 18.00 10.81 18.17
N ILE A 127 17.29 9.69 18.20
CA ILE A 127 15.88 9.62 18.58
C ILE A 127 15.65 8.54 19.63
N GLU A 128 14.56 8.70 20.37
CA GLU A 128 13.96 7.66 21.19
C GLU A 128 12.57 7.37 20.64
N THR A 129 12.29 6.12 20.27
CA THR A 129 10.98 5.69 19.74
C THR A 129 10.72 4.22 20.06
N ALA A 130 9.45 3.88 20.32
CA ALA A 130 9.02 2.51 20.61
C ALA A 130 9.89 1.76 21.67
N GLY A 131 10.43 2.49 22.64
CA GLY A 131 11.30 1.93 23.69
C GLY A 131 12.77 1.72 23.28
N VAL A 132 13.18 2.18 22.10
CA VAL A 132 14.55 2.08 21.56
C VAL A 132 15.14 3.47 21.41
N THR A 133 16.37 3.68 21.88
CA THR A 133 17.13 4.92 21.69
C THR A 133 18.33 4.67 20.80
N GLY A 134 18.47 5.45 19.73
CA GLY A 134 19.54 5.25 18.74
C GLY A 134 19.59 6.35 17.70
N VAL A 135 20.38 6.14 16.65
CA VAL A 135 20.53 7.09 15.54
C VAL A 135 19.80 6.57 14.31
N VAL A 136 19.00 7.42 13.66
CA VAL A 136 18.31 7.04 12.41
C VAL A 136 19.33 6.80 11.33
N ARG A 137 19.33 5.60 10.74
CA ARG A 137 20.24 5.24 9.64
C ARG A 137 19.58 5.45 8.28
N GLU A 138 18.36 4.94 8.13
CA GLU A 138 17.63 4.93 6.87
C GLU A 138 16.13 4.87 7.15
N ILE A 139 15.37 5.56 6.30
CA ILE A 139 13.91 5.58 6.33
C ILE A 139 13.42 4.98 5.01
N ASP A 140 13.01 3.71 5.05
CA ASP A 140 12.33 3.05 3.94
C ASP A 140 10.84 3.42 3.95
N LEU A 141 10.14 3.09 2.86
CA LEU A 141 8.70 3.35 2.73
C LEU A 141 7.88 2.75 3.89
N ARG A 142 8.24 1.56 4.37
CA ARG A 142 7.48 0.82 5.41
C ARG A 142 8.23 0.66 6.74
N LYS A 143 9.55 0.80 6.72
CA LYS A 143 10.41 0.46 7.85
C LYS A 143 11.45 1.54 8.07
N THR A 144 11.83 1.77 9.32
CA THR A 144 12.94 2.65 9.68
C THR A 144 14.00 1.80 10.36
N ARG A 145 15.26 2.04 9.98
CA ARG A 145 16.43 1.38 10.55
C ARG A 145 17.11 2.32 11.53
N ILE A 146 17.22 1.88 12.77
CA ILE A 146 17.82 2.66 13.87
C ILE A 146 19.07 1.92 14.34
N ALA A 147 20.21 2.60 14.31
CA ALA A 147 21.46 2.09 14.85
C ALA A 147 21.47 2.27 16.38
N VAL A 148 21.66 1.17 17.10
CA VAL A 148 21.68 1.12 18.56
C VAL A 148 22.94 0.38 18.96
N GLU A 149 23.90 1.10 19.52
CA GLU A 149 25.22 0.54 19.82
C GLU A 149 25.85 -0.08 18.56
N ASP A 150 26.11 -1.39 18.56
CA ASP A 150 26.67 -2.14 17.43
C ASP A 150 25.61 -2.82 16.53
N ASP A 151 24.32 -2.76 16.91
CA ASP A 151 23.22 -3.43 16.22
C ASP A 151 22.34 -2.45 15.41
N VAL A 152 21.58 -2.99 14.45
CA VAL A 152 20.57 -2.25 13.69
C VAL A 152 19.18 -2.80 14.00
N VAL A 153 18.38 -2.01 14.70
CA VAL A 153 16.98 -2.33 14.99
C VAL A 153 16.11 -1.88 13.82
N VAL A 154 15.27 -2.77 13.32
CA VAL A 154 14.36 -2.50 12.20
C VAL A 154 12.92 -2.45 12.71
N LEU A 155 12.31 -1.28 12.66
CA LEU A 155 10.94 -1.06 13.14
C LEU A 155 10.01 -0.70 11.98
N GLY A 156 8.74 -1.10 12.08
CA GLY A 156 7.69 -0.61 11.18
C GLY A 156 7.42 0.87 11.42
N ASN A 157 7.23 1.63 10.36
CA ASN A 157 7.09 3.09 10.44
C ASN A 157 5.91 3.53 11.31
N ARG A 158 4.81 2.75 11.34
CA ARG A 158 3.66 3.03 12.23
C ARG A 158 4.03 2.97 13.70
N ALA A 159 4.98 2.11 14.09
CA ALA A 159 5.43 2.03 15.48
C ALA A 159 6.34 3.22 15.83
N VAL A 160 7.15 3.66 14.86
CA VAL A 160 8.10 4.77 15.03
C VAL A 160 7.37 6.11 15.14
N GLU A 161 6.46 6.38 14.22
CA GLU A 161 5.76 7.67 14.10
C GLU A 161 4.87 7.98 15.30
N LYS A 162 4.29 6.96 15.95
CA LYS A 162 3.37 7.16 17.09
C LYS A 162 3.92 7.96 18.27
N GLN A 163 5.21 7.84 18.58
CA GLN A 163 5.79 8.42 19.79
C GLN A 163 7.33 8.48 19.73
N TRP A 164 7.86 9.21 18.76
CA TRP A 164 9.29 9.48 18.71
C TRP A 164 9.64 10.82 19.38
N ARG A 165 10.85 10.92 19.93
CA ARG A 165 11.39 12.16 20.49
C ARG A 165 12.82 12.34 20.02
N ARG A 166 13.14 13.54 19.50
CA ARG A 166 14.53 13.91 19.22
C ARG A 166 15.27 14.12 20.55
N LYS A 167 16.45 13.55 20.67
CA LYS A 167 17.38 13.84 21.77
C LYS A 167 18.42 14.82 21.25
N ALA A 168 18.64 15.92 21.97
CA ALA A 168 19.77 16.78 21.69
C ALA A 168 21.07 15.98 21.84
N ASP A 169 22.01 16.18 20.92
CA ASP A 169 23.35 15.63 21.07
C ASP A 169 24.02 16.32 22.28
N PRO A 170 24.44 15.60 23.33
CA PRO A 170 25.11 16.20 24.49
C PRO A 170 26.36 17.01 24.11
N ALA A 171 26.96 16.79 22.92
CA ALA A 171 28.08 17.59 22.43
C ALA A 171 27.68 18.94 21.81
N SER A 172 26.39 19.21 21.61
CA SER A 172 25.87 20.38 20.89
C SER A 172 25.16 21.41 21.79
N ASP A 173 25.05 21.16 23.10
CA ASP A 173 24.42 22.07 24.04
C ASP A 173 25.42 23.14 24.55
N PRO A 174 25.29 24.42 24.13
CA PRO A 174 26.15 25.49 24.64
C PRO A 174 25.83 25.88 26.09
N ALA A 175 24.78 25.31 26.71
CA ALA A 175 24.42 25.58 28.10
C ALA A 175 25.21 24.78 29.13
N ASP A 176 25.94 23.72 28.74
CA ASP A 176 26.86 23.02 29.64
C ASP A 176 28.24 23.70 29.67
N GLY A 177 28.26 24.92 30.21
CA GLY A 177 29.48 25.65 30.56
C GLY A 177 30.12 25.17 31.86
N SER A 178 29.81 23.95 32.34
CA SER A 178 30.14 23.52 33.70
C SER A 178 31.30 22.52 33.80
N VAL A 179 32.28 22.54 32.89
CA VAL A 179 33.48 21.70 33.08
C VAL A 179 34.76 22.43 32.64
N ARG A 180 35.31 23.21 33.59
CA ARG A 180 36.75 23.38 33.94
C ARG A 180 37.01 24.74 34.60
N SER A 181 36.51 24.92 35.81
CA SER A 181 37.29 25.64 36.82
C SER A 181 37.76 24.59 37.83
N ASP A 182 38.93 24.82 38.41
CA ASP A 182 39.48 24.06 39.54
C ASP A 182 40.35 22.88 39.10
N VAL A 183 41.65 23.12 38.95
CA VAL A 183 42.70 22.60 39.86
C VAL A 183 44.01 23.30 39.50
N SER A 184 44.45 24.26 40.31
CA SER A 184 45.87 24.50 40.63
C SER A 184 46.00 25.48 41.79
N GLY A 185 46.17 24.91 42.97
CA GLY A 185 46.65 25.54 44.20
C GLY A 185 46.32 24.62 45.38
N PRO A 186 47.20 24.38 46.36
CA PRO A 186 48.50 25.02 46.62
C PRO A 186 49.68 24.01 46.68
N ALA A 187 50.89 24.48 46.35
CA ALA A 187 52.11 23.86 46.85
C ALA A 187 52.75 24.85 47.82
N ASP A 188 52.53 24.56 49.10
CA ASP A 188 53.46 24.92 50.17
C ASP A 188 54.81 24.30 49.83
N GLU A 189 55.81 25.14 49.56
CA GLU A 189 57.20 24.72 49.62
C GLU A 189 57.98 25.78 50.42
N SER A 190 58.10 25.48 51.70
CA SER A 190 59.21 25.87 52.56
C SER A 190 60.55 25.92 51.82
N ALA A 191 61.17 27.09 51.68
CA ALA A 191 62.61 27.26 51.76
C ALA A 191 63.04 28.74 51.66
N ASN A 192 63.69 29.18 52.74
CA ASN A 192 64.66 30.28 52.84
C ASN A 192 64.15 31.72 52.91
#